data_AF-A0A656GID8-F1
#
_entry.id   AF-A0A656GID8-F1
#
_cell.length_a   1.000
_cell.length_b   1.000
_cell.length_c   1.000
_cell.angle_alpha   90.00
_cell.angle_beta   90.00
_cell.angle_gamma   90.00
#
_symmetry.space_group_name_H-M   'P 1'
#
loop_
_entity.id
_entity.type
_entity.pdbx_description
1 polymer ?
#
loop_
_entity_poly.entity_id
_entity_poly.type
_entity_poly.pdbx_seq_one_letter_code
_entity_poly.pdbx_strand_id
1 'polypeptide(L)' 'SIGTTASFPYIHEPVIRTRVSGGFTAEINPQPTDHSAQMDVFLQCRAAHVMAELISHI' A
#
# COMPACT_ATOMS: atom_id res chain seq x y z
N SER A 1 -2.00 1.46 -0.25
CA SER A 1 -2.12 1.03 -1.65
C SER A 1 -2.42 -0.48 -1.69
N ILE A 2 -3.37 -0.96 -2.48
CA ILE A 2 -3.75 -2.40 -2.51
C ILE A 2 -3.95 -2.84 -3.95
N GLY A 3 -3.31 -3.94 -4.35
CA GLY A 3 -3.66 -4.68 -5.57
C GLY A 3 -3.47 -3.91 -6.88
N THR A 4 -2.48 -3.01 -6.94
CA THR A 4 -2.25 -2.11 -8.08
C THR A 4 -0.82 -2.18 -8.57
N THR A 5 -0.60 -2.02 -9.87
CA THR A 5 0.73 -1.89 -10.46
C THR A 5 1.33 -0.49 -10.28
N ALA A 6 0.55 0.45 -9.74
CA ALA A 6 0.94 1.84 -9.59
C ALA A 6 1.33 2.57 -10.88
N SER A 7 0.92 2.06 -12.05
CA SER A 7 1.35 2.61 -13.34
C SER A 7 0.63 3.91 -13.73
N PHE A 8 -0.47 4.25 -13.05
CA PHE A 8 -1.22 5.46 -13.33
C PHE A 8 -0.84 6.59 -12.37
N PRO A 9 -0.52 7.80 -12.88
CA PRO A 9 -0.03 8.91 -12.05
C PRO A 9 -0.93 9.27 -10.86
N TYR A 10 -2.26 9.16 -11.01
CA TYR A 10 -3.21 9.50 -9.95
C TYR A 10 -3.09 8.60 -8.71
N ILE A 11 -2.48 7.43 -8.82
CA ILE A 11 -2.31 6.48 -7.70
C ILE A 11 -1.30 7.01 -6.68
N HIS A 12 -0.35 7.84 -7.13
CA HIS A 12 0.71 8.37 -6.27
C HIS A 12 0.23 9.52 -5.38
N GLU A 13 -0.72 10.34 -5.86
CA GLU A 13 -1.14 11.56 -5.15
C GLU A 13 -1.61 11.29 -3.72
N PRO A 14 -2.49 10.29 -3.45
CA PRO A 14 -2.96 10.04 -2.09
C PRO A 14 -1.83 9.55 -1.16
N VAL A 15 -0.89 8.77 -1.70
CA VAL A 15 0.29 8.28 -0.97
C VAL A 15 1.19 9.46 -0.60
N ILE A 16 1.51 10.33 -1.55
CA ILE A 16 2.33 11.52 -1.33
C ILE A 16 1.66 12.43 -0.29
N ARG A 17 0.37 12.73 -0.46
CA ARG A 17 -0.41 13.55 0.47
C ARG A 17 -0.36 13.00 1.90
N THR A 18 -0.56 11.70 2.05
CA THR A 18 -0.51 11.03 3.37
C THR A 18 0.85 11.22 4.02
N ARG A 19 1.94 11.01 3.27
CA ARG A 19 3.31 11.18 3.80
C ARG A 19 3.63 12.62 4.18
N VAL A 20 3.29 13.61 3.34
CA VAL A 20 3.56 15.02 3.66
C VAL A 20 2.76 15.52 4.87
N SER A 21 1.63 14.89 5.16
CA SER A 21 0.83 15.15 6.36
C SER A 21 1.28 14.33 7.59
N GLY A 22 2.37 13.57 7.50
CA GLY A 22 2.89 12.75 8.60
C GLY A 22 2.05 11.49 8.89
N GLY A 23 1.20 11.07 7.95
CA GLY A 23 0.41 9.85 8.04
C GLY A 23 1.22 8.60 7.71
N PHE A 24 0.66 7.45 8.07
CA PHE A 24 1.23 6.13 7.80
C PHE A 24 0.78 5.60 6.43
N THR A 25 1.71 4.98 5.70
CA THR A 25 1.48 4.41 4.39
C THR A 25 1.87 2.93 4.35
N ALA A 26 0.93 2.09 3.91
CA ALA A 26 1.18 0.68 3.67
C ALA A 26 0.79 0.28 2.24
N GLU A 27 1.54 -0.64 1.67
CA GLU A 27 1.23 -1.29 0.41
C GLU A 27 1.05 -2.80 0.60
N ILE A 28 0.03 -3.35 -0.06
CA ILE A 28 -0.21 -4.79 -0.14
C ILE A 28 -0.25 -5.18 -1.61
N ASN A 29 0.78 -5.90 -2.06
CA ASN A 29 0.88 -6.36 -3.44
C ASN A 29 1.76 -7.62 -3.53
N PRO A 30 1.46 -8.59 -4.41
CA PRO A 30 2.31 -9.77 -4.58
C PRO A 30 3.72 -9.47 -5.13
N GLN A 31 3.86 -8.36 -5.84
CA GLN A 31 5.10 -7.90 -6.45
C GLN A 31 5.31 -6.42 -6.14
N PRO A 32 6.56 -5.97 -5.91
CA PRO A 32 6.84 -4.57 -5.67
C PRO A 32 6.55 -3.72 -6.92
N THR A 33 6.26 -2.45 -6.68
CA THR A 33 6.11 -1.40 -7.69
C THR A 33 7.17 -0.31 -7.46
N ASP A 34 7.27 0.65 -8.37
CA ASP A 34 8.23 1.76 -8.26
C ASP A 34 8.03 2.63 -7.01
N HIS A 35 6.85 2.58 -6.37
CA HIS A 35 6.60 3.31 -5.14
C HIS A 35 6.69 2.47 -3.86
N SER A 36 6.93 1.15 -3.95
CA SER A 36 7.00 0.29 -2.76
C SER A 36 8.12 0.70 -1.80
N ALA A 37 9.22 1.21 -2.34
CA ALA A 37 10.33 1.74 -1.55
C ALA A 37 9.99 3.02 -0.76
N GLN A 38 8.86 3.66 -1.05
CA GLN A 38 8.41 4.90 -0.39
C GLN A 38 7.37 4.65 0.70
N MET A 39 6.91 3.40 0.86
CA MET A 39 5.92 3.01 1.87
C MET A 39 6.60 2.72 3.19
N ASP A 40 5.91 3.01 4.30
CA ASP A 40 6.39 2.63 5.64
C ASP A 40 6.38 1.11 5.82
N VAL A 41 5.39 0.44 5.23
CA VAL A 41 5.28 -1.03 5.21
C VAL A 41 4.89 -1.54 3.84
N PHE A 42 5.60 -2.56 3.36
CA PHE A 42 5.25 -3.32 2.15
C PHE A 42 4.97 -4.79 2.51
N LEU A 43 3.74 -5.23 2.29
CA LEU A 43 3.30 -6.61 2.49
C LEU A 43 3.28 -7.34 1.15
N GLN A 44 4.32 -8.13 0.90
CA GLN A 44 4.49 -8.87 -0.35
C GLN A 44 3.61 -10.13 -0.42
N CYS A 45 2.29 -9.94 -0.57
CA CYS A 45 1.34 -11.05 -0.61
C CYS A 45 0.01 -10.65 -1.30
N ARG A 46 -0.91 -11.62 -1.41
CA ARG A 46 -2.27 -11.37 -1.91
C ARG A 46 -3.07 -10.60 -0.87
N ALA A 47 -3.76 -9.54 -1.30
CA ALA A 47 -4.60 -8.72 -0.43
C ALA A 47 -5.59 -9.54 0.41
N ALA A 48 -6.20 -10.58 -0.17
CA ALA A 48 -7.15 -11.45 0.54
C ALA A 48 -6.57 -12.08 1.82
N HIS A 49 -5.28 -12.45 1.85
CA HIS A 49 -4.66 -13.02 3.04
C HIS A 49 -4.49 -11.96 4.14
N VAL A 50 -4.11 -10.73 3.77
CA VAL A 50 -3.96 -9.63 4.74
C VAL A 50 -5.30 -9.17 5.27
N MET A 51 -6.31 -9.05 4.41
CA MET A 51 -7.63 -8.55 4.83
C MET A 51 -8.32 -9.50 5.81
N ALA A 52 -8.16 -10.82 5.61
CA ALA A 52 -8.68 -11.81 6.54
C ALA A 52 -8.09 -11.64 7.95
N GLU A 53 -6.78 -11.45 8.04
CA GLU A 53 -6.10 -11.17 9.31
C GLU A 53 -6.46 -9.80 9.87
N LEU A 54 -6.54 -8.75 9.05
CA LEU A 54 -6.88 -7.41 9.54
C LEU A 54 -8.27 -7.36 10.18
N ILE A 55 -9.24 -8.04 9.57
CA ILE A 55 -10.63 -8.11 10.06
C ILE A 55 -10.73 -8.92 11.36
N SER A 56 -9.81 -9.84 11.65
CA SER A 56 -9.84 -10.62 12.90
C SER A 56 -9.45 -9.80 14.15
N HIS A 57 -8.96 -8.56 13.98
CA HIS A 57 -8.48 -7.68 15.05
C HIS A 57 -9.41 -6.48 15.34
N ILE A 58 -10.60 -6.43 14.74
CA ILE A 58 -11.62 -5.38 14.92
C ILE A 58 -12.89 -5.99 15.49
#